data_AF-A0A165YSH9-F1
#
_entry.id   AF-A0A165YSH9-F1
#
_cell.length_a   1.000
_cell.length_b   1.000
_cell.length_c   1.000
_cell.angle_alpha   90.00
_cell.angle_beta   90.00
_cell.angle_gamma   90.00
#
_symmetry.space_group_name_H-M   'P 1'
#
loop_
_entity.id
_entity.type
_entity.pdbx_description
1 polymer ?
#
loop_
_entity_poly.entity_id
_entity_poly.type
_entity_poly.pdbx_seq_one_letter_code
_entity_poly.pdbx_strand_id
1 'polypeptide(L)'
;MLFHPIDTKEAFNPANKSEIAHLWYHVHYDQFTLNERNKKGKYVPKKEFDSIPIRRELMKIAENTIQQQKRALVDLSSYYHIRQLKAKPIARIVHGLGGGHVRETSLTLHPVYGIPYIPASSLKGVVRNWFIQTYCDGNENQLALHPKGSLVLGTQEQRGMVQFHDIFLTNDLRIEPDILTVHFKDYYSGRKAATDDQRPNPVTFLSVTVSDVDIYVTSNKYDDSSSEELLKEAANWTAQALSELGIGSKTSSGYGYFTNIEDVTETEFLPYVEMRKLEREKQKIIEIEQKQKEEEEKRRKEEESRLAEMSDEERLVFLIERLTNSSVDEEKSKTELYNEVIEQKNQQAAQALKAYWQRIGQWKVKKQKKKQYEKVQAIKQLLNER
;
A
#
# COMPACT_ATOMS: atom_id res chain seq x y z
N MET A 1 24.00 21.85 -15.16
CA MET A 1 23.32 20.70 -15.81
C MET A 1 23.76 20.51 -17.27
N LEU A 2 25.07 20.47 -17.57
CA LEU A 2 25.53 20.32 -18.96
C LEU A 2 25.42 18.89 -19.50
N PHE A 3 25.29 17.89 -18.61
CA PHE A 3 25.27 16.46 -18.93
C PHE A 3 23.90 15.80 -18.76
N HIS A 4 22.82 16.60 -18.76
CA HIS A 4 21.46 16.06 -18.62
C HIS A 4 20.85 15.83 -20.00
N PRO A 5 19.94 14.84 -20.15
CA PRO A 5 19.04 14.81 -21.30
C PRO A 5 18.37 16.17 -21.48
N ILE A 6 18.19 16.58 -22.73
CA ILE A 6 17.67 17.91 -23.08
C ILE A 6 16.32 18.13 -22.37
N ASP A 7 15.45 17.14 -22.40
CA ASP A 7 14.13 17.16 -21.76
C ASP A 7 14.20 17.41 -20.25
N THR A 8 15.14 16.77 -19.54
CA THR A 8 15.33 16.99 -18.10
C THR A 8 15.84 18.40 -17.82
N LYS A 9 16.73 18.90 -18.68
CA LYS A 9 17.25 20.26 -18.56
C LYS A 9 16.17 21.31 -18.85
N GLU A 10 15.31 21.07 -19.83
CA GLU A 10 14.17 21.91 -20.18
C GLU A 10 13.11 21.93 -19.08
N ALA A 11 12.84 20.81 -18.42
CA ALA A 11 11.93 20.75 -17.27
C ALA A 11 12.54 21.37 -16.00
N PHE A 12 13.83 21.15 -15.74
CA PHE A 12 14.48 21.57 -14.49
C PHE A 12 14.90 23.05 -14.49
N ASN A 13 15.40 23.59 -15.59
CA ASN A 13 15.87 24.98 -15.64
C ASN A 13 14.82 26.04 -15.27
N PRO A 14 13.56 25.96 -15.74
CA PRO A 14 12.51 26.89 -15.33
C PRO A 14 11.88 26.50 -13.99
N ALA A 15 12.09 25.27 -13.50
CA ALA A 15 11.51 24.80 -12.26
C ALA A 15 12.18 25.51 -11.07
N ASN A 16 11.34 25.86 -10.09
CA ASN A 16 11.84 26.33 -8.82
C ASN A 16 12.53 25.17 -8.10
N LYS A 17 13.86 25.21 -8.00
CA LYS A 17 14.65 24.13 -7.39
C LYS A 17 14.25 23.85 -5.94
N SER A 18 13.68 24.84 -5.25
CA SER A 18 13.14 24.65 -3.90
C SER A 18 11.85 23.83 -3.87
N GLU A 19 11.16 23.64 -4.99
CA GLU A 19 9.92 22.84 -5.08
C GLU A 19 10.19 21.38 -5.49
N ILE A 20 11.42 21.06 -5.90
CA ILE A 20 11.78 19.70 -6.28
C ILE A 20 11.94 18.85 -5.03
N ALA A 21 11.00 17.94 -4.78
CA ALA A 21 11.01 17.10 -3.59
C ALA A 21 11.94 15.88 -3.70
N HIS A 22 12.18 15.37 -4.91
CA HIS A 22 12.88 14.12 -5.14
C HIS A 22 14.39 14.24 -4.89
N LEU A 23 14.93 13.52 -3.90
CA LEU A 23 16.32 13.71 -3.44
C LEU A 23 17.38 13.35 -4.46
N TRP A 24 17.06 12.54 -5.48
CA TRP A 24 18.02 12.20 -6.54
C TRP A 24 18.63 13.46 -7.16
N TYR A 25 17.81 14.50 -7.40
CA TYR A 25 18.22 15.80 -7.94
C TYR A 25 19.18 16.57 -7.03
N HIS A 26 18.93 16.54 -5.73
CA HIS A 26 19.74 17.26 -4.74
C HIS A 26 21.03 16.52 -4.40
N VAL A 27 20.96 15.19 -4.31
CA VAL A 27 22.08 14.35 -3.90
C VAL A 27 23.01 14.10 -5.09
N HIS A 28 22.52 13.66 -6.26
CA HIS A 28 23.40 13.15 -7.32
C HIS A 28 23.70 14.12 -8.45
N TYR A 29 22.84 15.12 -8.70
CA TYR A 29 22.97 15.96 -9.90
C TYR A 29 23.68 17.30 -9.68
N ASP A 30 23.54 17.96 -8.52
CA ASP A 30 24.16 19.27 -8.26
C ASP A 30 25.52 19.19 -7.52
N GLN A 31 26.36 18.23 -7.90
CA GLN A 31 27.63 17.96 -7.22
C GLN A 31 28.88 18.49 -7.96
N PHE A 32 28.74 19.31 -9.00
CA PHE A 32 29.85 19.94 -9.72
C PHE A 32 29.72 21.46 -9.74
N THR A 33 30.86 22.15 -9.67
CA THR A 33 30.93 23.60 -9.88
C THR A 33 31.96 23.94 -10.96
N LEU A 34 31.82 25.10 -11.59
CA LEU A 34 32.78 25.58 -12.58
C LEU A 34 34.04 26.06 -11.85
N ASN A 35 35.22 25.57 -12.23
CA ASN A 35 36.46 26.08 -11.67
C ASN A 35 36.84 27.39 -12.37
N GLU A 36 36.43 28.52 -11.80
CA GLU A 36 36.70 29.87 -12.34
C GLU A 36 38.20 30.20 -12.45
N ARG A 37 39.07 29.51 -11.71
CA ARG A 37 40.53 29.73 -11.76
C ARG A 37 41.20 29.15 -13.02
N ASN A 38 40.52 28.28 -13.77
CA ASN A 38 41.04 27.73 -15.02
C ASN A 38 40.40 28.44 -16.22
N LYS A 39 41.20 29.12 -17.04
CA LYS A 39 40.77 29.81 -18.29
C LYS A 39 40.00 28.93 -19.31
N LYS A 40 39.92 27.61 -19.10
CA LYS A 40 39.21 26.62 -19.93
C LYS A 40 37.90 26.08 -19.31
N GLY A 41 37.42 26.63 -18.18
CA GLY A 41 36.11 26.29 -17.63
C GLY A 41 35.91 24.79 -17.31
N LYS A 42 36.89 24.13 -16.69
CA LYS A 42 36.74 22.72 -16.28
C LYS A 42 35.82 22.61 -15.06
N TYR A 43 34.80 21.76 -15.14
CA TYR A 43 33.97 21.39 -14.00
C TYR A 43 34.77 20.54 -13.00
N VAL A 44 34.64 20.87 -11.72
CA VAL A 44 35.25 20.12 -10.60
C VAL A 44 34.17 19.68 -9.63
N PRO A 45 34.35 18.55 -8.90
CA PRO A 45 33.45 18.19 -7.82
C PRO A 45 33.34 19.32 -6.79
N LYS A 46 32.12 19.58 -6.31
CA LYS A 46 31.92 20.45 -5.15
C LYS A 46 32.64 19.83 -3.94
N LYS A 47 33.35 20.67 -3.20
CA LYS A 47 34.10 20.29 -2.00
C LYS A 47 33.35 20.58 -0.70
N GLU A 48 32.24 21.30 -0.81
CA GLU A 48 31.39 21.70 0.30
C GLU A 48 29.96 21.41 -0.14
N PHE A 49 29.19 20.82 0.77
CA PHE A 49 27.78 20.52 0.57
C PHE A 49 27.01 21.18 1.70
N ASP A 50 25.88 21.79 1.37
CA ASP A 50 24.92 22.26 2.36
C ASP A 50 24.01 21.11 2.81
N SER A 51 23.33 21.29 3.94
CA SER A 51 22.27 20.38 4.34
C SER A 51 21.13 20.42 3.30
N ILE A 52 20.58 19.24 2.98
CA ILE A 52 19.51 19.13 1.99
C ILE A 52 18.17 19.24 2.71
N PRO A 53 17.34 20.25 2.40
CA PRO A 53 16.04 20.40 3.04
C PRO A 53 15.09 19.27 2.62
N ILE A 54 14.53 18.57 3.60
CA ILE A 54 13.53 17.52 3.36
C ILE A 54 12.16 18.18 3.16
N ARG A 55 11.56 17.93 1.99
CA ARG A 55 10.28 18.53 1.58
C ARG A 55 9.10 17.70 2.06
N ARG A 56 7.96 18.37 2.33
CA ARG A 56 6.73 17.73 2.82
C ARG A 56 6.17 16.74 1.80
N GLU A 57 6.29 17.05 0.51
CA GLU A 57 5.83 16.22 -0.60
C GLU A 57 6.60 14.89 -0.64
N LEU A 58 7.92 14.93 -0.39
CA LEU A 58 8.74 13.73 -0.28
C LEU A 58 8.29 12.87 0.91
N MET A 59 8.03 13.50 2.06
CA MET A 59 7.53 12.81 3.25
C MET A 59 6.18 12.16 3.01
N LYS A 60 5.27 12.82 2.27
CA LYS A 60 3.98 12.23 1.88
C LYS A 60 4.17 11.01 0.96
N ILE A 61 5.12 11.05 0.03
CA ILE A 61 5.47 9.89 -0.80
C ILE A 61 6.04 8.77 0.07
N ALA A 62 6.96 9.09 0.97
CA ALA A 62 7.57 8.15 1.91
C ALA A 62 6.52 7.43 2.77
N GLU A 63 5.62 8.20 3.40
CA GLU A 63 4.50 7.70 4.20
C GLU A 63 3.61 6.76 3.38
N ASN A 64 3.23 7.16 2.16
CA ASN A 64 2.42 6.33 1.28
C ASN A 64 3.14 5.04 0.89
N THR A 65 4.43 5.09 0.56
CA THR A 65 5.24 3.91 0.21
C THR A 65 5.32 2.94 1.38
N ILE A 66 5.58 3.44 2.59
CA ILE A 66 5.65 2.59 3.80
C ILE A 66 4.28 1.98 4.10
N GLN A 67 3.20 2.75 3.97
CA GLN A 67 1.85 2.21 4.12
C GLN A 67 1.53 1.15 3.07
N GLN A 68 1.97 1.32 1.82
CA GLN A 68 1.82 0.31 0.78
C GLN A 68 2.61 -0.96 1.10
N GLN A 69 3.87 -0.83 1.55
CA GLN A 69 4.69 -1.96 1.97
C GLN A 69 4.04 -2.71 3.14
N LYS A 70 3.60 -2.01 4.19
CA LYS A 70 2.92 -2.63 5.33
C LYS A 70 1.64 -3.35 4.90
N ARG A 71 0.82 -2.76 4.01
CA ARG A 71 -0.37 -3.42 3.46
C ARG A 71 -0.03 -4.69 2.68
N ALA A 72 1.00 -4.65 1.83
CA ALA A 72 1.45 -5.82 1.07
C ALA A 72 1.95 -6.94 2.00
N LEU A 73 2.65 -6.60 3.09
CA LEU A 73 3.06 -7.57 4.11
C LEU A 73 1.86 -8.17 4.84
N VAL A 74 0.84 -7.39 5.18
CA VAL A 74 -0.40 -7.91 5.76
C VAL A 74 -1.06 -8.93 4.82
N ASP A 75 -1.12 -8.64 3.52
CA ASP A 75 -1.63 -9.59 2.52
C ASP A 75 -0.80 -10.87 2.45
N LEU A 76 0.51 -10.71 2.55
CA LEU A 76 1.47 -11.82 2.54
C LEU A 76 1.36 -12.70 3.79
N SER A 77 0.95 -12.16 4.94
CA SER A 77 0.87 -12.87 6.23
C SER A 77 -0.05 -14.09 6.24
N SER A 78 -0.97 -14.17 5.28
CA SER A 78 -1.84 -15.34 5.06
C SER A 78 -1.04 -16.59 4.69
N TYR A 79 0.07 -16.42 3.96
CA TYR A 79 0.89 -17.51 3.41
C TYR A 79 2.34 -17.50 3.92
N TYR A 80 2.76 -16.42 4.58
CA TYR A 80 4.10 -16.26 5.12
C TYR A 80 4.05 -15.93 6.61
N HIS A 81 5.05 -16.41 7.33
CA HIS A 81 5.44 -15.86 8.62
C HIS A 81 6.18 -14.55 8.39
N ILE A 82 5.94 -13.55 9.24
CA ILE A 82 6.51 -12.21 9.13
C ILE A 82 7.01 -11.80 10.50
N ARG A 83 8.24 -11.30 10.55
CA ARG A 83 8.79 -10.65 11.74
C ARG A 83 9.12 -9.19 11.42
N GLN A 84 8.68 -8.29 12.28
CA GLN A 84 9.00 -6.86 12.26
C GLN A 84 9.97 -6.57 13.41
N LEU A 85 11.17 -6.12 13.07
CA LEU A 85 12.11 -5.56 14.02
C LEU A 85 12.06 -4.04 13.95
N LYS A 86 12.14 -3.39 15.11
CA LYS A 86 12.33 -1.94 15.22
C LYS A 86 13.72 -1.66 15.75
N ALA A 87 14.45 -0.78 15.10
CA ALA A 87 15.85 -0.51 15.45
C ALA A 87 16.14 1.00 15.46
N LYS A 88 17.01 1.43 16.37
CA LYS A 88 17.47 2.84 16.44
C LYS A 88 18.91 2.96 15.98
N PRO A 89 19.25 3.82 15.02
CA PRO A 89 20.64 4.04 14.66
C PRO A 89 21.40 4.70 15.81
N ILE A 90 22.61 4.21 16.10
CA ILE A 90 23.52 4.80 17.11
C ILE A 90 24.19 6.05 16.54
N ALA A 91 24.54 5.99 15.26
CA ALA A 91 25.27 7.04 14.55
C ALA A 91 24.63 7.29 13.18
N ARG A 92 25.21 8.25 12.46
CA ARG A 92 24.83 8.53 11.07
C ARG A 92 24.93 7.27 10.21
N ILE A 93 24.00 7.12 9.29
CA ILE A 93 23.99 6.04 8.31
C ILE A 93 24.57 6.58 7.02
N VAL A 94 25.47 5.79 6.43
CA VAL A 94 26.01 6.08 5.11
C VAL A 94 25.91 4.80 4.32
N HIS A 95 25.13 4.79 3.24
CA HIS A 95 24.97 3.61 2.40
C HIS A 95 25.10 4.01 0.94
N GLY A 96 25.94 3.28 0.18
CA GLY A 96 26.14 3.49 -1.25
C GLY A 96 27.30 4.39 -1.62
N LEU A 97 28.24 4.67 -0.71
CA LEU A 97 29.50 5.31 -1.11
C LEU A 97 30.26 4.39 -2.06
N GLY A 98 30.66 4.92 -3.22
CA GLY A 98 31.41 4.17 -4.23
C GLY A 98 30.56 3.25 -5.13
N GLY A 99 29.23 3.29 -5.04
CA GLY A 99 28.35 2.65 -6.03
C GLY A 99 28.50 3.29 -7.41
N GLY A 100 28.13 2.56 -8.49
CA GLY A 100 28.47 2.82 -9.92
C GLY A 100 28.14 4.19 -10.54
N HIS A 101 27.74 5.18 -9.76
CA HIS A 101 27.98 6.58 -10.14
C HIS A 101 29.48 6.88 -10.06
N VAL A 102 29.93 7.83 -10.87
CA VAL A 102 31.34 8.20 -11.08
C VAL A 102 32.07 8.70 -9.80
N ARG A 103 31.47 8.58 -8.60
CA ARG A 103 31.74 9.47 -7.46
C ARG A 103 31.73 8.78 -6.10
N GLU A 104 32.63 9.24 -5.24
CA GLU A 104 32.88 8.78 -3.86
C GLU A 104 31.87 9.30 -2.82
N THR A 105 30.80 10.00 -3.23
CA THR A 105 29.87 10.75 -2.33
C THR A 105 28.40 10.51 -2.65
N SER A 106 28.04 9.25 -2.94
CA SER A 106 26.66 8.83 -3.22
C SER A 106 25.96 8.29 -1.98
N LEU A 107 24.68 8.63 -1.82
CA LEU A 107 23.73 7.93 -0.96
C LEU A 107 22.89 6.99 -1.81
N THR A 108 22.45 5.88 -1.24
CA THR A 108 21.50 4.98 -1.88
C THR A 108 20.10 5.51 -1.69
N LEU A 109 19.48 5.95 -2.78
CA LEU A 109 18.11 6.41 -2.81
C LEU A 109 17.29 5.51 -3.72
N HIS A 110 16.03 5.30 -3.37
CA HIS A 110 15.12 4.53 -4.19
C HIS A 110 14.88 5.29 -5.50
N PRO A 111 15.10 4.68 -6.68
CA PRO A 111 15.13 5.40 -7.96
C PRO A 111 13.79 6.02 -8.35
N VAL A 112 12.68 5.45 -7.85
CA VAL A 112 11.31 5.92 -8.15
C VAL A 112 10.79 6.92 -7.11
N TYR A 113 11.15 6.74 -5.84
CA TYR A 113 10.57 7.52 -4.74
C TYR A 113 11.49 8.65 -4.28
N GLY A 114 12.79 8.54 -4.58
CA GLY A 114 13.79 9.51 -4.17
C GLY A 114 14.02 9.54 -2.66
N ILE A 115 13.69 8.47 -1.93
CA ILE A 115 13.91 8.34 -0.48
C ILE A 115 15.14 7.48 -0.19
N PRO A 116 15.93 7.77 0.86
CA PRO A 116 17.05 6.93 1.23
C PRO A 116 16.58 5.58 1.77
N TYR A 117 17.28 4.53 1.37
CA TYR A 117 16.98 3.17 1.81
C TYR A 117 18.24 2.31 1.84
N ILE A 118 18.18 1.23 2.62
CA ILE A 118 19.17 0.17 2.62
C ILE A 118 18.56 -1.03 1.86
N PRO A 119 19.19 -1.46 0.76
CA PRO A 119 18.71 -2.62 0.01
C PRO A 119 18.70 -3.90 0.85
N ALA A 120 17.69 -4.74 0.62
CA ALA A 120 17.54 -6.06 1.21
C ALA A 120 18.78 -6.94 0.99
N SER A 121 19.45 -6.79 -0.15
CA SER A 121 20.70 -7.51 -0.46
C SER A 121 21.84 -7.11 0.48
N SER A 122 21.94 -5.82 0.85
CA SER A 122 22.93 -5.34 1.81
C SER A 122 22.64 -5.90 3.21
N LEU A 123 21.36 -5.93 3.59
CA LEU A 123 20.93 -6.51 4.86
C LEU A 123 21.24 -8.01 4.91
N LYS A 124 20.84 -8.77 3.89
CA LYS A 124 21.17 -10.20 3.79
C LYS A 124 22.69 -10.42 3.80
N GLY A 125 23.45 -9.56 3.13
CA GLY A 125 24.90 -9.63 3.07
C GLY A 125 25.57 -9.46 4.44
N VAL A 126 25.16 -8.45 5.24
CA VAL A 126 25.72 -8.27 6.58
C VAL A 126 25.33 -9.41 7.51
N VAL A 127 24.09 -9.90 7.44
CA VAL A 127 23.64 -11.03 8.26
C VAL A 127 24.40 -12.31 7.88
N ARG A 128 24.63 -12.55 6.59
CA ARG A 128 25.45 -13.66 6.11
C ARG A 128 26.89 -13.55 6.61
N ASN A 129 27.50 -12.37 6.51
CA ASN A 129 28.87 -12.16 6.98
C ASN A 129 28.97 -12.38 8.50
N TRP A 130 28.04 -11.80 9.28
CA TRP A 130 27.96 -12.02 10.72
C TRP A 130 27.85 -13.51 11.04
N PHE A 131 26.93 -14.23 10.38
CA PHE A 131 26.77 -15.66 10.58
C PHE A 131 28.05 -16.44 10.30
N ILE A 132 28.76 -16.12 9.20
CA ILE A 132 30.01 -16.79 8.83
C ILE A 132 31.11 -16.52 9.87
N GLN A 133 31.21 -15.30 10.39
CA GLN A 133 32.19 -14.97 11.44
C GLN A 133 31.88 -15.71 12.74
N THR A 134 30.59 -15.78 13.12
CA THR A 134 30.17 -16.32 14.43
C THR A 134 30.09 -17.85 14.46
N TYR A 135 29.61 -18.48 13.38
CA TYR A 135 29.30 -19.92 13.37
C TYR A 135 30.14 -20.73 12.37
N CYS A 136 31.00 -20.09 11.58
CA CYS A 136 31.80 -20.74 10.55
C CYS A 136 33.28 -20.37 10.61
N ASP A 137 33.75 -19.74 11.70
CA ASP A 137 35.13 -19.28 11.90
C ASP A 137 35.68 -18.46 10.71
N GLY A 138 34.81 -17.67 10.06
CA GLY A 138 35.19 -16.87 8.89
C GLY A 138 35.27 -17.63 7.57
N ASN A 139 35.00 -18.95 7.56
CA ASN A 139 35.07 -19.79 6.36
C ASN A 139 33.70 -20.02 5.74
N GLU A 140 33.41 -19.33 4.62
CA GLU A 140 32.12 -19.40 3.93
C GLU A 140 31.71 -20.84 3.50
N ASN A 141 32.67 -21.73 3.22
CA ASN A 141 32.37 -23.10 2.80
C ASN A 141 31.64 -23.90 3.89
N GLN A 142 31.80 -23.52 5.17
CA GLN A 142 31.11 -24.21 6.27
C GLN A 142 29.63 -23.84 6.36
N LEU A 143 29.18 -22.74 5.74
CA LEU A 143 27.77 -22.35 5.73
C LEU A 143 26.89 -23.45 5.13
N ALA A 144 27.37 -24.13 4.08
CA ALA A 144 26.64 -25.22 3.43
C ALA A 144 26.50 -26.47 4.31
N LEU A 145 27.40 -26.64 5.29
CA LEU A 145 27.36 -27.74 6.25
C LEU A 145 26.47 -27.43 7.46
N HIS A 146 26.18 -26.15 7.70
CA HIS A 146 25.39 -25.74 8.85
C HIS A 146 23.88 -25.96 8.60
N PRO A 147 23.16 -26.70 9.47
CA PRO A 147 21.77 -27.10 9.21
C PRO A 147 20.80 -25.91 9.14
N LYS A 148 20.88 -24.95 10.06
CA LYS A 148 20.03 -23.74 10.03
C LYS A 148 20.52 -22.67 9.05
N GLY A 149 21.81 -22.34 9.07
CA GLY A 149 22.42 -21.30 8.23
C GLY A 149 22.20 -21.51 6.72
N SER A 150 22.39 -22.73 6.22
CA SER A 150 22.14 -23.07 4.81
C SER A 150 20.67 -22.87 4.42
N LEU A 151 19.72 -23.24 5.28
CA LEU A 151 18.28 -23.04 5.05
C LEU A 151 17.87 -21.57 5.09
N VAL A 152 18.39 -20.78 6.03
CA VAL A 152 18.02 -19.36 6.16
C VAL A 152 18.63 -18.52 5.02
N LEU A 153 19.93 -18.64 4.80
CA LEU A 153 20.68 -17.75 3.90
C LEU A 153 20.78 -18.29 2.46
N GLY A 154 20.66 -19.60 2.28
CA GLY A 154 20.88 -20.29 1.02
C GLY A 154 22.36 -20.56 0.71
N THR A 155 22.58 -21.52 -0.18
CA THR A 155 23.89 -21.90 -0.75
C THR A 155 23.85 -21.74 -2.27
N GLN A 156 24.90 -22.19 -2.97
CA GLN A 156 24.90 -22.20 -4.44
C GLN A 156 23.94 -23.25 -5.00
N GLU A 157 23.72 -24.34 -4.26
CA GLU A 157 22.92 -25.50 -4.63
C GLU A 157 21.47 -25.38 -4.14
N GLN A 158 21.22 -24.56 -3.10
CA GLN A 158 19.92 -24.47 -2.46
C GLN A 158 19.49 -23.02 -2.20
N ARG A 159 18.25 -22.70 -2.59
CA ARG A 159 17.58 -21.43 -2.26
C ARG A 159 17.31 -21.33 -0.76
N GLY A 160 17.63 -20.18 -0.16
CA GLY A 160 17.25 -19.85 1.21
C GLY A 160 15.74 -19.64 1.39
N MET A 161 15.22 -20.07 2.54
CA MET A 161 13.80 -20.03 2.91
C MET A 161 13.36 -18.66 3.43
N VAL A 162 14.29 -17.87 3.97
CA VAL A 162 14.01 -16.54 4.52
C VAL A 162 14.28 -15.45 3.47
N GLN A 163 13.34 -14.50 3.40
CA GLN A 163 13.43 -13.31 2.56
C GLN A 163 13.64 -12.08 3.45
N PHE A 164 14.63 -11.26 3.06
CA PHE A 164 14.92 -9.98 3.68
C PHE A 164 14.28 -8.88 2.83
N HIS A 165 13.80 -7.82 3.47
CA HIS A 165 13.17 -6.69 2.79
C HIS A 165 14.00 -5.42 2.92
N ASP A 166 13.74 -4.46 2.02
CA ASP A 166 14.39 -3.16 2.02
C ASP A 166 14.05 -2.37 3.29
N ILE A 167 15.04 -1.66 3.85
CA ILE A 167 14.87 -0.78 5.02
C ILE A 167 14.75 0.66 4.52
N PHE A 168 13.60 1.29 4.72
CA PHE A 168 13.40 2.70 4.37
C PHE A 168 13.86 3.62 5.51
N LEU A 169 14.65 4.64 5.17
CA LEU A 169 15.21 5.59 6.13
C LEU A 169 14.40 6.89 6.11
N THR A 170 13.23 6.89 6.75
CA THR A 170 12.25 7.99 6.59
C THR A 170 11.89 8.70 7.89
N ASN A 171 11.94 8.01 9.03
CA ASN A 171 11.46 8.56 10.30
C ASN A 171 12.41 9.65 10.79
N ASP A 172 11.89 10.87 10.93
CA ASP A 172 12.67 12.09 11.22
C ASP A 172 13.89 12.29 10.31
N LEU A 173 13.75 11.94 9.02
CA LEU A 173 14.82 11.98 8.04
C LEU A 173 15.53 13.34 7.98
N ARG A 174 16.86 13.31 8.10
CA ARG A 174 17.77 14.42 7.82
C ARG A 174 18.93 13.96 6.96
N ILE A 175 19.34 14.80 6.03
CA ILE A 175 20.52 14.57 5.20
C ILE A 175 21.53 15.69 5.48
N GLU A 176 22.67 15.30 6.05
CA GLU A 176 23.68 16.21 6.55
C GLU A 176 25.04 15.96 5.90
N PRO A 177 25.80 17.01 5.56
CA PRO A 177 27.18 16.88 5.14
C PRO A 177 28.07 16.44 6.32
N ASP A 178 29.05 15.60 6.02
CA ASP A 178 30.07 15.15 6.94
C ASP A 178 31.45 15.13 6.25
N ILE A 179 32.54 15.11 7.02
CA ILE A 179 33.90 15.26 6.51
C ILE A 179 34.77 14.07 6.93
N LEU A 180 35.42 13.45 5.95
CA LEU A 180 36.50 12.51 6.19
C LEU A 180 37.83 13.13 5.75
N THR A 181 38.77 13.28 6.66
CA THR A 181 40.10 13.81 6.34
C THR A 181 41.12 12.68 6.23
N VAL A 182 41.61 12.42 5.01
CA VAL A 182 42.67 11.43 4.78
C VAL A 182 44.02 12.11 4.92
N HIS A 183 44.84 11.67 5.88
CA HIS A 183 46.17 12.22 6.12
C HIS A 183 47.24 11.63 5.20
N PHE A 184 47.23 10.31 4.98
CA PHE A 184 48.26 9.60 4.21
C PHE A 184 47.76 9.09 2.85
N LYS A 185 47.24 9.99 2.01
CA LYS A 185 46.64 9.62 0.71
C LYS A 185 47.63 8.88 -0.20
N ASP A 186 48.87 9.35 -0.26
CA ASP A 186 49.87 8.75 -1.16
C ASP A 186 50.30 7.35 -0.69
N TYR A 187 50.26 7.10 0.63
CA TYR A 187 50.48 5.78 1.22
C TYR A 187 49.40 4.79 0.84
N TYR A 188 48.13 5.13 1.05
CA TYR A 188 47.02 4.25 0.65
C TYR A 188 46.96 4.00 -0.86
N SER A 189 47.53 4.91 -1.67
CA SER A 189 47.67 4.71 -3.13
C SER A 189 48.92 3.94 -3.56
N GLY A 190 49.77 3.50 -2.61
CA GLY A 190 51.00 2.76 -2.87
C GLY A 190 52.14 3.57 -3.48
N ARG A 191 52.06 4.91 -3.46
CA ARG A 191 53.04 5.80 -4.11
C ARG A 191 54.20 6.21 -3.21
N LYS A 192 53.94 6.40 -1.92
CA LYS A 192 54.93 6.86 -0.93
C LYS A 192 54.70 6.18 0.43
N ALA A 193 55.71 6.20 1.29
CA ALA A 193 55.54 5.81 2.68
C ALA A 193 54.60 6.79 3.43
N ALA A 194 54.00 6.34 4.53
CA ALA A 194 53.22 7.20 5.41
C ALA A 194 54.16 8.13 6.19
N THR A 195 54.27 9.38 5.72
CA THR A 195 55.14 10.41 6.27
C THR A 195 54.30 11.64 6.64
N ASP A 196 54.64 12.32 7.74
CA ASP A 196 53.89 13.46 8.28
C ASP A 196 53.97 14.75 7.44
N ASP A 197 54.70 14.72 6.32
CA ASP A 197 54.80 15.81 5.36
C ASP A 197 53.63 15.85 4.35
N GLN A 198 52.77 14.82 4.36
CA GLN A 198 51.59 14.76 3.49
C GLN A 198 50.50 15.73 3.95
N ARG A 199 49.93 16.46 3.00
CA ARG A 199 48.84 17.40 3.28
C ARG A 199 47.53 16.64 3.50
N PRO A 200 46.80 16.91 4.59
CA PRO A 200 45.48 16.31 4.80
C PRO A 200 44.54 16.68 3.65
N ASN A 201 43.75 15.70 3.20
CA ASN A 201 42.78 15.85 2.12
C ASN A 201 41.36 15.63 2.66
N PRO A 202 40.66 16.71 3.08
CA PRO A 202 39.25 16.63 3.48
C PRO A 202 38.37 16.23 2.29
N VAL A 203 37.55 15.22 2.49
CA VAL A 203 36.54 14.74 1.55
C VAL A 203 35.19 14.83 2.24
N THR A 204 34.38 15.78 1.81
CA THR A 204 33.00 15.93 2.25
C THR A 204 32.10 14.88 1.59
N PHE A 205 31.17 14.29 2.33
CA PHE A 205 30.16 13.36 1.83
C PHE A 205 28.82 13.61 2.54
N LEU A 206 27.74 13.05 2.01
CA LEU A 206 26.41 13.16 2.63
C LEU A 206 26.13 11.94 3.49
N SER A 207 25.46 12.17 4.61
CA SER A 207 25.06 11.15 5.58
C SER A 207 23.57 11.28 5.89
N VAL A 208 22.97 10.18 6.35
CA VAL A 208 21.54 10.10 6.68
C VAL A 208 21.38 9.91 8.18
N THR A 209 20.48 10.68 8.78
CA THR A 209 20.06 10.54 10.16
C THR A 209 18.56 10.26 10.19
N VAL A 210 18.14 9.28 10.99
CA VAL A 210 16.74 8.91 11.24
C VAL A 210 16.57 8.56 12.73
N SER A 211 15.36 8.65 13.26
CA SER A 211 15.09 8.34 14.67
C SER A 211 14.99 6.84 14.93
N ASP A 212 14.31 6.11 14.05
CA ASP A 212 14.22 4.65 14.05
C ASP A 212 13.93 4.11 12.64
N VAL A 213 14.00 2.79 12.50
CA VAL A 213 13.69 2.07 11.26
C VAL A 213 12.88 0.81 11.55
N ASP A 214 11.99 0.47 10.62
CA ASP A 214 11.31 -0.83 10.57
C ASP A 214 12.08 -1.79 9.64
N ILE A 215 12.30 -3.01 10.10
CA ILE A 215 13.01 -4.06 9.36
C ILE A 215 12.11 -5.28 9.29
N TYR A 216 11.90 -5.81 8.09
CA TYR A 216 11.04 -6.97 7.87
C TYR A 216 11.84 -8.16 7.34
N VAL A 217 11.59 -9.32 7.94
CA VAL A 217 12.02 -10.63 7.42
C VAL A 217 10.80 -11.55 7.32
N THR A 218 10.75 -12.38 6.28
CA THR A 218 9.59 -13.23 6.00
C THR A 218 9.99 -14.63 5.56
N SER A 219 9.20 -15.64 5.92
CA SER A 219 9.40 -17.05 5.51
C SER A 219 8.07 -17.67 5.08
N ASN A 220 8.09 -18.55 4.08
CA ASN A 220 6.85 -19.18 3.59
C ASN A 220 6.40 -20.31 4.55
N LYS A 221 5.09 -20.42 4.79
CA LYS A 221 4.45 -21.40 5.69
C LYS A 221 4.41 -22.86 5.18
N TYR A 222 5.38 -23.29 4.36
CA TYR A 222 5.39 -24.67 3.81
C TYR A 222 5.43 -25.75 4.90
N ASP A 223 6.32 -25.57 5.89
CA ASP A 223 6.38 -26.36 7.12
C ASP A 223 6.32 -25.36 8.28
N ASP A 224 5.10 -25.09 8.76
CA ASP A 224 4.75 -23.97 9.64
C ASP A 224 5.64 -23.91 10.89
N SER A 225 5.87 -25.04 11.57
CA SER A 225 6.68 -25.07 12.80
C SER A 225 8.17 -24.83 12.54
N SER A 226 8.73 -25.43 11.48
CA SER A 226 10.16 -25.26 11.15
C SER A 226 10.44 -23.87 10.56
N SER A 227 9.54 -23.38 9.71
CA SER A 227 9.70 -22.09 9.03
C SER A 227 9.59 -20.90 9.98
N GLU A 228 8.72 -20.96 11.00
CA GLU A 228 8.64 -19.95 12.06
C GLU A 228 9.91 -19.96 12.94
N GLU A 229 10.44 -21.14 13.29
CA GLU A 229 11.69 -21.23 14.06
C GLU A 229 12.88 -20.63 13.29
N LEU A 230 13.02 -21.00 12.01
CA LEU A 230 14.07 -20.45 11.14
C LEU A 230 13.92 -18.94 10.96
N LEU A 231 12.70 -18.42 10.89
CA LEU A 231 12.44 -16.99 10.79
C LEU A 231 12.83 -16.25 12.07
N LYS A 232 12.54 -16.83 13.24
CA LYS A 232 12.94 -16.28 14.54
C LYS A 232 14.46 -16.21 14.69
N GLU A 233 15.16 -17.25 14.25
CA GLU A 233 16.63 -17.26 14.21
C GLU A 233 17.16 -16.17 13.27
N ALA A 234 16.59 -16.05 12.07
CA ALA A 234 16.99 -15.02 11.12
C ALA A 234 16.75 -13.60 11.66
N ALA A 235 15.65 -13.36 12.38
CA ALA A 235 15.38 -12.10 13.05
C ALA A 235 16.42 -11.81 14.15
N ASN A 236 16.78 -12.79 14.96
CA ASN A 236 17.84 -12.65 15.97
C ASN A 236 19.20 -12.36 15.32
N TRP A 237 19.60 -13.11 14.28
CA TRP A 237 20.85 -12.87 13.57
C TRP A 237 20.88 -11.49 12.91
N THR A 238 19.72 -11.01 12.44
CA THR A 238 19.58 -9.64 11.92
C THR A 238 19.88 -8.61 13.00
N ALA A 239 19.32 -8.78 14.20
CA ALA A 239 19.59 -7.90 15.33
C ALA A 239 21.09 -7.90 15.72
N GLN A 240 21.69 -9.08 15.87
CA GLN A 240 23.11 -9.19 16.23
C GLN A 240 24.01 -8.58 15.15
N ALA A 241 23.77 -8.89 13.87
CA ALA A 241 24.58 -8.37 12.76
C ALA A 241 24.57 -6.84 12.69
N LEU A 242 23.41 -6.21 12.88
CA LEU A 242 23.28 -4.75 12.85
C LEU A 242 23.88 -4.07 14.10
N SER A 243 23.88 -4.76 15.23
CA SER A 243 24.49 -4.26 16.47
C SER A 243 26.01 -4.42 16.48
N GLU A 244 26.56 -5.50 15.90
CA GLU A 244 27.98 -5.85 16.02
C GLU A 244 28.83 -5.43 14.82
N LEU A 245 28.29 -5.55 13.60
CA LEU A 245 29.04 -5.21 12.38
C LEU A 245 28.64 -3.86 11.79
N GLY A 246 27.39 -3.42 12.02
CA GLY A 246 26.80 -2.28 11.35
C GLY A 246 26.59 -2.53 9.85
N ILE A 247 25.85 -1.64 9.18
CA ILE A 247 25.50 -1.78 7.77
C ILE A 247 25.77 -0.50 6.97
N GLY A 248 26.20 -0.68 5.72
CA GLY A 248 26.54 0.41 4.81
C GLY A 248 28.05 0.61 4.70
N SER A 249 28.45 1.86 4.58
CA SER A 249 29.83 2.29 4.33
C SER A 249 30.44 2.90 5.59
N LYS A 250 31.77 2.77 5.74
CA LYS A 250 32.54 3.32 6.86
C LYS A 250 32.10 2.79 8.23
N THR A 251 31.66 1.53 8.31
CA THR A 251 31.35 0.85 9.57
C THR A 251 32.55 0.83 10.53
N SER A 252 33.78 0.67 10.02
CA SER A 252 35.00 0.77 10.84
C SER A 252 35.18 2.11 11.57
N SER A 253 34.49 3.17 11.13
CA SER A 253 34.48 4.50 11.76
C SER A 253 33.21 4.77 12.58
N GLY A 254 32.37 3.74 12.81
CA GLY A 254 31.18 3.80 13.65
C GLY A 254 29.86 4.13 12.92
N TYR A 255 29.85 4.25 11.59
CA TYR A 255 28.64 4.53 10.82
C TYR A 255 27.76 3.29 10.66
N GLY A 256 26.44 3.47 10.64
CA GLY A 256 25.49 2.40 10.28
C GLY A 256 25.26 1.32 11.35
N TYR A 257 25.63 1.58 12.61
CA TYR A 257 25.33 0.70 13.74
C TYR A 257 23.95 1.00 14.32
N PHE A 258 23.29 -0.04 14.82
CA PHE A 258 21.96 0.05 15.45
C PHE A 258 21.97 -0.45 16.89
N THR A 259 21.05 0.08 17.69
CA THR A 259 20.77 -0.30 19.08
C THR A 259 19.27 -0.43 19.29
N ASN A 260 18.87 -0.97 20.46
CA ASN A 260 17.47 -1.21 20.84
C ASN A 260 16.71 -1.93 19.72
N ILE A 261 17.29 -3.02 19.22
CA ILE A 261 16.70 -3.81 18.13
C ILE A 261 15.72 -4.80 18.76
N GLU A 262 14.44 -4.49 18.66
CA GLU A 262 13.38 -5.23 19.33
C GLU A 262 12.44 -5.88 18.29
N ASP A 263 12.04 -7.11 18.56
CA ASP A 263 10.97 -7.77 17.79
C ASP A 263 9.62 -7.22 18.23
N VAL A 264 9.04 -6.37 17.40
CA VAL A 264 7.74 -5.71 17.63
C VAL A 264 6.61 -6.38 16.85
N THR A 265 6.80 -7.63 16.41
CA THR A 265 5.80 -8.36 15.63
C THR A 265 4.48 -8.50 16.38
N GLU A 266 4.54 -8.91 17.65
CA GLU A 266 3.34 -9.11 18.47
C GLU A 266 2.68 -7.80 18.91
N THR A 267 3.47 -6.75 19.13
CA THR A 267 3.01 -5.48 19.69
C THR A 267 2.56 -4.46 18.63
N GLU A 268 3.19 -4.44 17.45
CA GLU A 268 2.87 -3.50 16.37
C GLU A 268 2.26 -4.20 15.15
N PHE A 269 2.85 -5.29 14.66
CA PHE A 269 2.45 -5.90 13.38
C PHE A 269 1.14 -6.68 13.45
N LEU A 270 0.98 -7.60 14.41
CA LEU A 270 -0.23 -8.42 14.54
C LEU A 270 -1.51 -7.59 14.82
N PRO A 271 -1.49 -6.58 15.71
CA PRO A 271 -2.65 -5.70 15.89
C PRO A 271 -3.03 -4.95 14.60
N TYR A 272 -2.04 -4.56 13.79
CA TYR A 272 -2.31 -3.94 12.49
C TYR A 272 -2.95 -4.94 11.51
N VAL A 273 -2.51 -6.21 11.50
CA VAL A 273 -3.14 -7.27 10.70
C VAL A 273 -4.61 -7.46 11.10
N GLU A 274 -4.91 -7.53 12.39
CA GLU A 274 -6.28 -7.67 12.90
C GLU A 274 -7.17 -6.49 12.54
N MET A 275 -6.69 -5.27 12.76
CA MET A 275 -7.39 -4.04 12.36
C MET A 275 -7.75 -4.07 10.86
N ARG A 276 -6.80 -4.47 10.00
CA ARG A 276 -7.02 -4.53 8.55
C ARG A 276 -8.00 -5.63 8.13
N LYS A 277 -8.03 -6.77 8.83
CA LYS A 277 -9.04 -7.82 8.61
C LYS A 277 -10.44 -7.28 8.92
N LEU A 278 -10.61 -6.60 10.05
CA LEU A 278 -11.88 -5.97 10.43
C LEU A 278 -12.33 -4.88 9.44
N GLU A 279 -11.41 -4.04 8.97
CA GLU A 279 -11.71 -3.04 7.94
C GLU A 279 -12.22 -3.68 6.64
N ARG A 280 -11.60 -4.79 6.21
CA ARG A 280 -12.00 -5.51 5.00
C ARG A 280 -13.37 -6.16 5.14
N GLU A 281 -13.66 -6.74 6.30
CA GLU A 281 -14.98 -7.31 6.59
C GLU A 281 -16.06 -6.23 6.55
N LYS A 282 -15.82 -5.07 7.19
CA LYS A 282 -16.72 -3.92 7.12
C LYS A 282 -16.93 -3.43 5.69
N GLN A 283 -15.85 -3.31 4.92
CA GLN A 283 -15.95 -2.86 3.53
C GLN A 283 -16.74 -3.83 2.66
N LYS A 284 -16.58 -5.15 2.85
CA LYS A 284 -17.37 -6.17 2.16
C LYS A 284 -18.86 -6.07 2.48
N ILE A 285 -19.20 -5.83 3.75
CA ILE A 285 -20.60 -5.64 4.17
C ILE A 285 -21.19 -4.41 3.48
N ILE A 286 -20.48 -3.27 3.50
CA ILE A 286 -20.90 -2.03 2.82
C ILE A 286 -21.10 -2.26 1.31
N GLU A 287 -20.17 -2.98 0.65
CA GLU A 287 -20.27 -3.27 -0.77
C GLU A 287 -21.46 -4.18 -1.10
N ILE A 288 -21.74 -5.19 -0.25
CA ILE A 288 -22.93 -6.05 -0.39
C ILE A 288 -24.21 -5.22 -0.24
N GLU A 289 -24.29 -4.35 0.75
CA GLU A 289 -25.45 -3.47 0.97
C GLU A 289 -25.66 -2.50 -0.20
N GLN A 290 -24.59 -1.95 -0.77
CA GLN A 290 -24.66 -1.08 -1.94
C GLN A 290 -25.18 -1.83 -3.16
N LYS A 291 -24.65 -3.04 -3.43
CA LYS A 291 -25.12 -3.88 -4.54
C LYS A 291 -26.59 -4.25 -4.39
N GLN A 292 -27.04 -4.59 -3.18
CA GLN A 292 -28.45 -4.89 -2.92
C GLN A 292 -29.37 -3.68 -3.20
N LYS A 293 -28.96 -2.47 -2.79
CA LYS A 293 -29.70 -1.24 -3.06
C LYS A 293 -29.74 -0.90 -4.55
N GLU A 294 -28.63 -1.08 -5.26
CA GLU A 294 -28.56 -0.86 -6.72
C GLU A 294 -29.44 -1.85 -7.48
N GLU A 295 -29.44 -3.13 -7.10
CA GLU A 295 -30.32 -4.15 -7.69
C GLU A 295 -31.80 -3.86 -7.42
N GLU A 296 -32.15 -3.42 -6.21
CA GLU A 296 -33.52 -3.04 -5.85
C GLU A 296 -33.98 -1.81 -6.64
N GLU A 297 -33.14 -0.78 -6.78
CA GLU A 297 -33.45 0.41 -7.57
C GLU A 297 -33.57 0.08 -9.06
N LYS A 298 -32.72 -0.81 -9.58
CA LYS A 298 -32.81 -1.29 -10.96
C LYS A 298 -34.10 -2.05 -11.20
N ARG A 299 -34.48 -2.97 -10.31
CA ARG A 299 -35.77 -3.67 -10.37
C ARG A 299 -36.94 -2.68 -10.35
N ARG A 300 -36.88 -1.66 -9.49
CA ARG A 300 -37.91 -0.61 -9.44
C ARG A 300 -38.03 0.17 -10.75
N LYS A 301 -36.90 0.56 -11.35
CA LYS A 301 -36.89 1.28 -12.65
C LYS A 301 -37.36 0.40 -13.81
N GLU A 302 -36.99 -0.88 -13.82
CA GLU A 302 -37.49 -1.86 -14.81
C GLU A 302 -39.01 -2.06 -14.66
N GLU A 303 -39.51 -2.16 -13.43
CA GLU A 303 -40.96 -2.21 -13.16
C GLU A 303 -41.67 -0.93 -13.61
N GLU A 304 -41.13 0.25 -13.29
CA GLU A 304 -41.69 1.55 -13.73
C GLU A 304 -41.69 1.68 -15.26
N SER A 305 -40.63 1.25 -15.94
CA SER A 305 -40.55 1.29 -17.41
C SER A 305 -41.53 0.30 -18.04
N ARG A 306 -41.63 -0.91 -17.51
CA ARG A 306 -42.62 -1.91 -17.95
C ARG A 306 -44.05 -1.38 -17.75
N LEU A 307 -44.33 -0.72 -16.63
CA LEU A 307 -45.62 -0.09 -16.37
C LEU A 307 -45.92 1.08 -17.31
N ALA A 308 -44.90 1.79 -17.81
CA ALA A 308 -45.03 2.89 -18.77
C ALA A 308 -45.20 2.41 -20.22
N GLU A 309 -44.64 1.24 -20.57
CA GLU A 309 -44.79 0.62 -21.90
C GLU A 309 -46.13 -0.12 -22.07
N MET A 310 -46.75 -0.54 -20.97
CA MET A 310 -48.08 -1.16 -21.00
C MET A 310 -49.16 -0.14 -21.37
N SER A 311 -50.13 -0.57 -22.17
CA SER A 311 -51.31 0.26 -22.46
C SER A 311 -52.09 0.56 -21.17
N ASP A 312 -52.82 1.69 -21.13
CA ASP A 312 -53.60 2.10 -19.95
C ASP A 312 -54.56 0.98 -19.47
N GLU A 313 -55.06 0.19 -20.42
CA GLU A 313 -55.93 -0.96 -20.19
C GLU A 313 -55.23 -2.14 -19.51
N GLU A 314 -54.01 -2.49 -19.94
CA GLU A 314 -53.21 -3.58 -19.36
C GLU A 314 -52.60 -3.17 -18.01
N ARG A 315 -52.26 -1.89 -17.85
CA ARG A 315 -51.73 -1.32 -16.61
C ARG A 315 -52.73 -1.45 -15.46
N LEU A 316 -54.03 -1.22 -15.74
CA LEU A 316 -55.11 -1.40 -14.77
C LEU A 316 -55.26 -2.86 -14.33
N VAL A 317 -55.19 -3.81 -15.26
CA VAL A 317 -55.21 -5.25 -14.92
C VAL A 317 -54.05 -5.61 -14.00
N PHE A 318 -52.82 -5.18 -14.33
CA PHE A 318 -51.62 -5.47 -13.54
C PHE A 318 -51.68 -4.89 -12.12
N LEU A 319 -52.17 -3.66 -11.96
CA LEU A 319 -52.33 -3.03 -10.64
C LEU A 319 -53.33 -3.81 -9.77
N ILE A 320 -54.42 -4.30 -10.36
CA ILE A 320 -55.47 -5.04 -9.66
C ILE A 320 -55.00 -6.43 -9.23
N GLU A 321 -54.23 -7.12 -10.07
CA GLU A 321 -53.71 -8.46 -9.76
C GLU A 321 -52.68 -8.44 -8.62
N ARG A 322 -51.94 -7.34 -8.44
CA ARG A 322 -50.90 -7.19 -7.41
C ARG A 322 -51.42 -6.72 -6.05
N LEU A 323 -52.69 -6.34 -5.95
CA LEU A 323 -53.31 -5.93 -4.68
C LEU A 323 -53.16 -7.04 -3.62
N THR A 324 -52.74 -6.67 -2.41
CA THR A 324 -52.65 -7.60 -1.29
C THR A 324 -53.96 -7.62 -0.48
N ASN A 325 -53.99 -8.38 0.63
CA ASN A 325 -55.11 -8.38 1.58
C ASN A 325 -54.97 -7.25 2.64
N SER A 326 -54.10 -6.27 2.41
CA SER A 326 -53.97 -5.09 3.26
C SER A 326 -55.24 -4.22 3.22
N SER A 327 -55.60 -3.59 4.34
CA SER A 327 -56.77 -2.70 4.43
C SER A 327 -56.68 -1.50 3.46
N VAL A 328 -55.45 -1.03 3.19
CA VAL A 328 -55.17 0.07 2.25
C VAL A 328 -55.46 -0.36 0.81
N ASP A 329 -55.06 -1.57 0.44
CA ASP A 329 -55.29 -2.13 -0.91
C ASP A 329 -56.78 -2.45 -1.12
N GLU A 330 -57.46 -2.90 -0.06
CA GLU A 330 -58.90 -3.12 -0.10
C GLU A 330 -59.67 -1.80 -0.35
N GLU A 331 -59.24 -0.70 0.28
CA GLU A 331 -59.84 0.63 0.06
C GLU A 331 -59.56 1.14 -1.36
N LYS A 332 -58.30 1.10 -1.80
CA LYS A 332 -57.89 1.48 -3.17
C LYS A 332 -58.64 0.70 -4.26
N SER A 333 -58.86 -0.60 -4.04
CA SER A 333 -59.64 -1.43 -4.97
C SER A 333 -61.09 -0.95 -5.13
N LYS A 334 -61.66 -0.35 -4.08
CA LYS A 334 -63.06 0.08 -4.04
C LYS A 334 -63.23 1.53 -4.49
N THR A 335 -62.22 2.38 -4.42
CA THR A 335 -62.30 3.80 -4.79
C THR A 335 -61.63 4.06 -6.13
N GLU A 336 -60.31 4.20 -6.15
CA GLU A 336 -59.52 4.65 -7.31
C GLU A 336 -59.63 3.67 -8.48
N LEU A 337 -59.25 2.41 -8.25
CA LEU A 337 -59.21 1.39 -9.30
C LEU A 337 -60.61 1.04 -9.83
N TYR A 338 -61.63 1.02 -8.96
CA TYR A 338 -63.01 0.81 -9.38
C TYR A 338 -63.51 1.92 -10.31
N ASN A 339 -63.25 3.19 -9.97
CA ASN A 339 -63.70 4.33 -10.77
C ASN A 339 -63.03 4.32 -12.15
N GLU A 340 -61.72 4.06 -12.21
CA GLU A 340 -60.97 3.98 -13.46
C GLU A 340 -61.45 2.83 -14.37
N VAL A 341 -61.75 1.65 -13.81
CA VAL A 341 -62.30 0.52 -14.58
C VAL A 341 -63.66 0.86 -15.21
N ILE A 342 -64.53 1.56 -14.47
CA ILE A 342 -65.85 1.96 -14.97
C ILE A 342 -65.74 3.05 -16.04
N GLU A 343 -64.84 4.02 -15.85
CA GLU A 343 -64.62 5.14 -16.77
C GLU A 343 -64.05 4.66 -18.12
N GLN A 344 -63.07 3.75 -18.09
CA GLN A 344 -62.46 3.17 -19.29
C GLN A 344 -63.31 2.05 -19.92
N LYS A 345 -64.33 1.53 -19.23
CA LYS A 345 -65.18 0.40 -19.66
C LYS A 345 -64.39 -0.84 -20.08
N ASN A 346 -63.23 -1.07 -19.47
CA ASN A 346 -62.36 -2.19 -19.79
C ASN A 346 -62.88 -3.50 -19.16
N GLN A 347 -63.23 -4.47 -20.01
CA GLN A 347 -63.76 -5.77 -19.58
C GLN A 347 -62.72 -6.67 -18.91
N GLN A 348 -61.45 -6.61 -19.30
CA GLN A 348 -60.39 -7.44 -18.72
C GLN A 348 -60.05 -6.97 -17.28
N ALA A 349 -59.96 -5.66 -17.07
CA ALA A 349 -59.74 -5.10 -15.73
C ALA A 349 -60.92 -5.36 -14.79
N ALA A 350 -62.15 -5.35 -15.31
CA ALA A 350 -63.36 -5.74 -14.57
C ALA A 350 -63.34 -7.22 -14.14
N GLN A 351 -62.80 -8.13 -14.97
CA GLN A 351 -62.60 -9.54 -14.61
C GLN A 351 -61.54 -9.71 -13.51
N ALA A 352 -60.42 -8.99 -13.59
CA ALA A 352 -59.39 -9.00 -12.57
C ALA A 352 -59.91 -8.47 -11.22
N LEU A 353 -60.70 -7.39 -11.23
CA LEU A 353 -61.28 -6.81 -10.01
C LEU A 353 -62.31 -7.75 -9.36
N LYS A 354 -63.09 -8.45 -10.18
CA LYS A 354 -63.99 -9.52 -9.74
C LYS A 354 -63.22 -10.65 -9.07
N ALA A 355 -62.14 -11.13 -9.66
CA ALA A 355 -61.30 -12.19 -9.06
C ALA A 355 -60.71 -11.74 -7.72
N TYR A 356 -60.20 -10.51 -7.64
CA TYR A 356 -59.70 -9.94 -6.39
C TYR A 356 -60.81 -9.83 -5.32
N TRP A 357 -61.98 -9.27 -5.65
CA TRP A 357 -63.12 -9.16 -4.72
C TRP A 357 -63.71 -10.51 -4.31
N GLN A 358 -63.59 -11.55 -5.14
CA GLN A 358 -63.91 -12.91 -4.74
C GLN A 358 -62.92 -13.45 -3.71
N ARG A 359 -61.62 -13.22 -3.92
CA ARG A 359 -60.55 -13.62 -3.00
C ARG A 359 -60.70 -13.00 -1.61
N ILE A 360 -61.04 -11.71 -1.52
CA ILE A 360 -61.26 -11.00 -0.25
C ILE A 360 -62.69 -11.15 0.30
N GLY A 361 -63.57 -11.93 -0.35
CA GLY A 361 -64.94 -12.18 0.09
C GLY A 361 -65.92 -11.00 -0.09
N GLN A 362 -65.53 -9.93 -0.78
CA GLN A 362 -66.33 -8.73 -1.03
C GLN A 362 -67.15 -8.78 -2.33
N TRP A 363 -67.23 -9.93 -3.00
CA TRP A 363 -68.05 -10.13 -4.20
C TRP A 363 -69.50 -10.54 -3.90
N LYS A 364 -69.72 -11.42 -2.93
CA LYS A 364 -71.05 -11.93 -2.55
C LYS A 364 -71.67 -11.10 -1.42
N VAL A 365 -71.94 -9.83 -1.69
CA VAL A 365 -72.44 -8.87 -0.69
C VAL A 365 -73.97 -8.86 -0.64
N LYS A 366 -74.55 -8.85 0.57
CA LYS A 366 -76.02 -8.73 0.79
C LYS A 366 -76.49 -7.30 0.47
N LYS A 367 -77.73 -7.14 -0.02
CA LYS A 367 -78.37 -5.84 -0.36
C LYS A 367 -78.30 -4.76 0.75
N GLN A 368 -78.10 -5.15 2.01
CA GLN A 368 -77.97 -4.24 3.15
C GLN A 368 -76.70 -3.37 3.11
N LYS A 369 -75.60 -3.80 2.47
CA LYS A 369 -74.38 -2.97 2.27
C LYS A 369 -74.46 -2.22 0.94
N LYS A 370 -75.29 -1.17 0.91
CA LYS A 370 -75.71 -0.42 -0.29
C LYS A 370 -74.54 -0.05 -1.22
N LYS A 371 -73.50 0.60 -0.69
CA LYS A 371 -72.36 1.13 -1.47
C LYS A 371 -71.51 0.06 -2.17
N GLN A 372 -71.20 -1.06 -1.52
CA GLN A 372 -70.40 -2.13 -2.14
C GLN A 372 -71.26 -2.98 -3.08
N TYR A 373 -72.53 -3.18 -2.75
CA TYR A 373 -73.48 -3.90 -3.60
C TYR A 373 -73.69 -3.17 -4.95
N GLU A 374 -73.83 -1.85 -4.94
CA GLU A 374 -73.93 -1.03 -6.16
C GLU A 374 -72.68 -1.17 -7.05
N LYS A 375 -71.48 -1.17 -6.47
CA LYS A 375 -70.21 -1.36 -7.20
C LYS A 375 -70.10 -2.75 -7.84
N VAL A 376 -70.49 -3.80 -7.11
CA VAL A 376 -70.53 -5.17 -7.64
C VAL A 376 -71.54 -5.30 -8.78
N GLN A 377 -72.70 -4.63 -8.69
CA GLN A 377 -73.70 -4.62 -9.77
C GLN A 377 -73.20 -3.90 -11.02
N ALA A 378 -72.52 -2.77 -10.87
CA ALA A 378 -71.94 -2.03 -11.99
C ALA A 378 -70.88 -2.87 -12.75
N ILE A 379 -70.03 -3.60 -12.04
CA ILE A 379 -69.06 -4.53 -12.68
C ILE A 379 -69.75 -5.70 -13.37
N LYS A 380 -70.81 -6.27 -12.76
CA LYS A 380 -71.60 -7.32 -13.41
C LYS A 380 -72.25 -6.87 -14.71
N GLN A 381 -72.78 -5.64 -14.73
CA GLN A 381 -73.33 -5.03 -15.94
C GLN A 381 -72.25 -4.86 -17.01
N LEU A 382 -71.03 -4.46 -16.63
CA LEU A 382 -69.91 -4.27 -17.53
C LEU A 382 -69.38 -5.60 -18.12
N LEU A 383 -69.50 -6.69 -17.36
CA LEU A 383 -69.16 -8.07 -17.77
C LEU A 383 -70.29 -8.81 -18.50
N ASN A 384 -71.44 -8.17 -18.74
CA ASN A 384 -72.65 -8.80 -19.29
C ASN A 384 -73.15 -10.03 -18.50
N GLU A 385 -72.85 -10.09 -17.20
CA GLU A 385 -73.34 -11.13 -16.30
C GLU A 385 -74.65 -10.68 -15.64
N ARG A 386 -75.74 -11.42 -15.88
CA ARG A 386 -77.06 -11.16 -15.24
C ARG A 386 -77.09 -11.51 -13.77
#